data_AF-A0A7V9VC66-F1
#
_entry.id   AF-A0A7V9VC66-F1
#
_cell.length_a   1.000
_cell.length_b   1.000
_cell.length_c   1.000
_cell.angle_alpha   90.00
_cell.angle_beta   90.00
_cell.angle_gamma   90.00
#
_symmetry.space_group_name_H-M   'P 1'
#
loop_
_entity.id
_entity.type
_entity.pdbx_description
1 polymer ?
#
loop_
_entity_poly.entity_id
_entity_poly.type
_entity_poly.pdbx_seq_one_letter_code
_entity_poly.pdbx_strand_id
1 'polypeptide(L)'
;MLRRSITTSRSRVTGRVAARGGSPLRGHGGLALHGLIALLVLGAVMAPASVAAQDATAPPIVEDDQAAEPVVVDDASAVDDPSATVDADQDTALFPSDWSPPRTVYIPETGHAIDGWFLDLWREAGGANAYGYPITPEIWLDNGHVVQYYSYARFEYWPEGDTNGNYVKVAPIGEEIRPPMLPRGIGGKLDRRDMELARAAQAWLPLPESKLQDDSETWRYVPETGHSIYDGFKTFWEVSGEQWYLGFPVTEEYILDGISYQIFERGALTWQPGADIAMIPLGRMLAQRYGLDTTPLGQGDLPAYSESLFVPPAPQTIPDRVEAVGADPDGERWLEIDLGDQSMKAWQGDTVILETLVSTGKDDFETPTGSYFVNSKVKEQDMEGVLGGEYYDVPKVPDVMYFTDRGHAIHGAYWHDNFGNRMSHGCINLPLDVADFIYEWASVGIRVEIHD
;
A
#
# COMPACT_ATOMS: atom_id res chain seq x y z
N MET A 1 1.25 23.20 60.46
CA MET A 1 0.46 22.31 61.35
C MET A 1 -0.07 21.19 60.47
N LEU A 2 0.20 19.88 60.56
CA LEU A 2 0.59 18.98 61.65
C LEU A 2 1.38 17.78 61.05
N ARG A 3 2.54 17.45 61.68
CA ARG A 3 3.15 16.11 61.97
C ARG A 3 3.56 15.12 60.83
N ARG A 4 4.88 14.89 60.61
CA ARG A 4 5.83 13.86 61.17
C ARG A 4 5.83 12.54 60.35
N SER A 5 6.88 11.76 60.08
CA SER A 5 8.34 11.68 60.35
C SER A 5 8.89 10.56 59.41
N ILE A 6 10.02 10.70 58.69
CA ILE A 6 11.39 10.13 58.94
C ILE A 6 11.35 8.61 59.31
N THR A 7 12.07 7.66 58.67
CA THR A 7 13.52 7.40 58.86
C THR A 7 14.08 6.28 57.96
N THR A 8 15.27 6.51 57.44
CA THR A 8 16.25 5.62 56.78
C THR A 8 17.01 4.73 57.78
N SER A 9 17.47 3.52 57.44
CA SER A 9 18.86 3.08 57.74
C SER A 9 19.23 1.70 57.19
N ARG A 10 20.46 1.63 56.65
CA ARG A 10 21.26 0.45 56.29
C ARG A 10 21.81 -0.26 57.53
N SER A 11 22.21 -1.54 57.39
CA SER A 11 23.49 -2.05 57.94
C SER A 11 23.91 -3.41 57.33
N ARG A 12 25.20 -3.52 57.00
CA ARG A 12 26.01 -4.71 56.61
C ARG A 12 26.26 -5.64 57.80
N VAL A 13 26.65 -6.91 57.54
CA VAL A 13 27.76 -7.72 58.16
C VAL A 13 28.02 -8.95 57.25
N THR A 14 29.05 -9.00 56.39
CA THR A 14 30.36 -9.71 56.48
C THR A 14 30.40 -11.19 56.93
N GLY A 15 30.98 -12.06 56.09
CA GLY A 15 31.51 -13.40 56.43
C GLY A 15 32.37 -13.97 55.28
N ARG A 16 33.55 -14.50 55.58
CA ARG A 16 34.69 -14.79 54.67
C ARG A 16 35.17 -16.25 54.87
N VAL A 17 35.90 -16.80 53.88
CA VAL A 17 36.82 -17.99 53.90
C VAL A 17 36.10 -19.36 53.73
N ALA A 18 36.51 -20.37 52.93
CA ALA A 18 37.84 -20.83 52.47
C ALA A 18 37.79 -21.61 51.13
N ALA A 19 38.93 -21.68 50.45
CA ALA A 19 39.21 -22.53 49.29
C ALA A 19 39.72 -23.93 49.68
N ARG A 20 39.49 -24.95 48.83
CA ARG A 20 40.38 -26.11 48.62
C ARG A 20 40.09 -26.77 47.27
N GLY A 21 41.16 -27.02 46.51
CA GLY A 21 41.11 -27.51 45.13
C GLY A 21 41.00 -29.03 44.98
N GLY A 22 40.73 -29.41 43.74
CA GLY A 22 40.83 -30.77 43.23
C GLY A 22 40.57 -30.77 41.72
N SER A 23 41.62 -30.97 40.92
CA SER A 23 41.53 -31.51 39.55
C SER A 23 41.96 -32.99 39.61
N PRO A 24 41.73 -33.84 38.59
CA PRO A 24 40.91 -33.73 37.37
C PRO A 24 39.90 -34.89 37.28
N LEU A 25 39.02 -34.94 36.27
CA LEU A 25 38.63 -36.18 35.57
C LEU A 25 37.76 -35.87 34.34
N ARG A 26 38.18 -36.44 33.20
CA ARG A 26 37.48 -36.53 31.92
C ARG A 26 36.06 -37.11 32.10
N GLY A 27 35.10 -36.55 31.38
CA GLY A 27 33.81 -37.16 31.09
C GLY A 27 33.22 -36.54 29.84
N HIS A 28 33.16 -37.31 28.76
CA HIS A 28 32.62 -36.96 27.45
C HIS A 28 31.16 -36.54 27.50
N GLY A 29 30.75 -35.64 26.60
CA GLY A 29 29.34 -35.40 26.31
C GLY A 29 28.99 -34.01 25.80
N GLY A 30 29.81 -33.42 24.91
CA GLY A 30 29.36 -32.27 24.12
C GLY A 30 28.34 -32.74 23.10
N LEU A 31 27.05 -32.48 23.34
CA LEU A 31 26.06 -32.47 22.27
C LEU A 31 26.22 -31.16 21.51
N ALA A 32 27.01 -31.23 20.44
CA ALA A 32 27.04 -30.24 19.40
C ALA A 32 25.66 -30.19 18.73
N LEU A 33 24.86 -29.18 19.08
CA LEU A 33 23.69 -28.77 18.32
C LEU A 33 24.19 -27.94 17.13
N HIS A 34 24.93 -28.57 16.22
CA HIS A 34 25.38 -28.01 14.95
C HIS A 34 25.03 -29.05 13.88
N GLY A 35 23.90 -28.86 13.20
CA GLY A 35 23.50 -29.81 12.15
C GLY A 35 22.04 -29.80 11.70
N LEU A 36 21.16 -28.93 12.24
CA LEU A 36 19.75 -28.89 11.83
C LEU A 36 19.35 -27.65 11.01
N ILE A 37 20.27 -26.69 10.79
CA ILE A 37 19.93 -25.37 10.21
C ILE A 37 20.01 -25.36 8.66
N ALA A 38 20.65 -26.33 8.03
CA ALA A 38 20.69 -26.45 6.57
C ALA A 38 19.50 -27.22 5.96
N LEU A 39 18.60 -27.77 6.79
CA LEU A 39 17.54 -28.67 6.31
C LEU A 39 16.29 -27.97 5.79
N LEU A 40 16.10 -26.67 6.05
CA LEU A 40 14.87 -25.96 5.68
C LEU A 40 14.79 -25.56 4.20
N VAL A 41 15.92 -25.51 3.49
CA VAL A 41 15.92 -25.31 2.02
C VAL A 41 15.86 -26.65 1.28
N LEU A 42 16.25 -27.77 1.90
CA LEU A 42 16.35 -29.08 1.25
C LEU A 42 15.31 -30.13 1.70
N GLY A 43 14.45 -29.85 2.69
CA GLY A 43 13.66 -30.89 3.37
C GLY A 43 12.17 -30.62 3.59
N ALA A 44 11.64 -29.48 3.18
CA ALA A 44 10.22 -29.14 3.40
C ALA A 44 9.56 -28.50 2.17
N VAL A 45 9.79 -29.04 0.98
CA VAL A 45 8.78 -28.96 -0.08
C VAL A 45 7.88 -30.17 0.12
N MET A 46 6.91 -30.05 1.05
CA MET A 46 5.66 -30.78 0.85
C MET A 46 5.17 -30.34 -0.52
N ALA A 47 5.02 -31.28 -1.44
CA ALA A 47 4.29 -31.05 -2.69
C ALA A 47 3.02 -30.24 -2.37
N PRO A 48 2.67 -29.23 -3.16
CA PRO A 48 1.42 -28.52 -2.93
C PRO A 48 0.32 -29.58 -2.95
N ALA A 49 -0.36 -29.75 -1.82
CA ALA A 49 -1.69 -30.35 -1.86
C ALA A 49 -2.47 -29.48 -2.83
N SER A 50 -2.95 -30.08 -3.92
CA SER A 50 -3.83 -29.42 -4.87
C SER A 50 -5.07 -28.97 -4.09
N VAL A 51 -5.06 -27.75 -3.59
CA VAL A 51 -6.30 -27.01 -3.42
C VAL A 51 -6.76 -26.77 -4.85
N ALA A 52 -7.86 -27.41 -5.21
CA ALA A 52 -8.51 -27.18 -6.47
C ALA A 52 -8.79 -25.68 -6.58
N ALA A 53 -8.00 -24.99 -7.40
CA ALA A 53 -8.41 -23.73 -7.99
C ALA A 53 -9.66 -24.05 -8.82
N GLN A 54 -10.84 -23.74 -8.29
CA GLN A 54 -12.04 -23.69 -9.12
C GLN A 54 -11.91 -22.45 -10.00
N ASP A 55 -11.79 -22.71 -11.30
CA ASP A 55 -11.94 -21.84 -12.46
C ASP A 55 -12.03 -20.33 -12.17
N ALA A 56 -10.88 -19.67 -12.26
CA ALA A 56 -10.80 -18.27 -12.67
C ALA A 56 -10.18 -18.22 -14.06
N THR A 57 -10.95 -18.64 -15.07
CA THR A 57 -10.63 -18.35 -16.47
C THR A 57 -10.91 -16.87 -16.74
N ALA A 58 -9.88 -16.12 -17.10
CA ALA A 58 -10.04 -14.76 -17.63
C ALA A 58 -10.94 -14.77 -18.89
N PRO A 59 -11.88 -13.81 -19.05
CA PRO A 59 -12.67 -13.72 -20.27
C PRO A 59 -11.82 -13.21 -21.46
N PRO A 60 -12.17 -13.58 -22.71
CA PRO A 60 -11.42 -13.18 -23.89
C PRO A 60 -11.68 -11.71 -24.25
N ILE A 61 -10.63 -11.05 -24.74
CA ILE A 61 -10.68 -9.72 -25.35
C ILE A 61 -11.38 -9.85 -26.71
N VAL A 62 -12.48 -9.12 -26.92
CA VAL A 62 -13.16 -9.00 -28.21
C VAL A 62 -12.79 -7.64 -28.81
N GLU A 63 -12.03 -7.68 -29.90
CA GLU A 63 -11.92 -6.56 -30.84
C GLU A 63 -13.21 -6.51 -31.68
N ASP A 64 -13.89 -5.37 -31.71
CA ASP A 64 -14.97 -5.13 -32.68
C ASP A 64 -14.58 -3.97 -33.59
N ASP A 65 -14.28 -4.34 -34.83
CA ASP A 65 -14.01 -3.48 -35.97
C ASP A 65 -15.20 -3.63 -36.92
N GLN A 66 -16.15 -2.68 -36.90
CA GLN A 66 -17.07 -2.48 -38.03
C GLN A 66 -17.40 -1.00 -38.25
N ALA A 67 -16.87 -0.50 -39.38
CA ALA A 67 -17.29 0.70 -40.06
C ALA A 67 -18.74 0.62 -40.57
N ALA A 68 -19.45 1.75 -40.54
CA ALA A 68 -20.70 1.94 -41.28
C ALA A 68 -20.63 3.20 -42.16
N GLU A 69 -20.90 2.99 -43.45
CA GLU A 69 -20.96 3.96 -44.54
C GLU A 69 -22.23 4.86 -44.52
N PRO A 70 -22.27 5.98 -45.28
CA PRO A 70 -23.19 7.09 -45.04
C PRO A 70 -24.50 6.98 -45.82
N VAL A 71 -25.61 7.41 -45.22
CA VAL A 71 -26.89 7.60 -45.90
C VAL A 71 -27.20 9.09 -46.06
N VAL A 72 -27.39 9.47 -47.32
CA VAL A 72 -27.81 10.78 -47.82
C VAL A 72 -29.29 11.01 -47.54
N VAL A 73 -29.66 12.20 -47.08
CA VAL A 73 -30.98 12.80 -47.39
C VAL A 73 -30.87 14.31 -47.50
N ASP A 74 -31.30 14.82 -48.65
CA ASP A 74 -31.40 16.23 -49.03
C ASP A 74 -32.78 16.82 -48.65
N ASP A 75 -32.71 18.08 -48.22
CA ASP A 75 -33.59 19.24 -48.42
C ASP A 75 -34.89 19.54 -47.60
N ALA A 76 -34.79 20.73 -47.00
CA ALA A 76 -35.71 21.75 -46.45
C ALA A 76 -37.22 21.54 -46.21
N SER A 77 -37.72 21.95 -45.03
CA SER A 77 -38.07 23.36 -44.71
C SER A 77 -38.84 23.51 -43.36
N ALA A 78 -38.42 24.52 -42.56
CA ALA A 78 -39.05 25.33 -41.47
C ALA A 78 -40.32 24.80 -40.72
N VAL A 79 -40.47 24.95 -39.38
CA VAL A 79 -40.73 26.17 -38.57
C VAL A 79 -40.78 25.77 -37.07
N ASP A 80 -40.42 26.72 -36.17
CA ASP A 80 -40.46 26.78 -34.69
C ASP A 80 -41.42 25.87 -33.88
N ASP A 81 -40.89 25.28 -32.79
CA ASP A 81 -41.40 25.27 -31.38
C ASP A 81 -40.65 24.19 -30.54
N PRO A 82 -39.82 24.51 -29.52
CA PRO A 82 -39.14 23.51 -28.72
C PRO A 82 -39.95 23.22 -27.44
N SER A 83 -40.95 22.35 -27.54
CA SER A 83 -41.49 21.66 -26.37
C SER A 83 -41.63 20.16 -26.64
N ALA A 84 -41.21 19.39 -25.64
CA ALA A 84 -41.34 17.94 -25.46
C ALA A 84 -40.21 17.02 -25.97
N THR A 85 -39.43 16.61 -24.97
CA THR A 85 -39.03 15.22 -24.63
C THR A 85 -38.05 14.50 -25.55
N VAL A 86 -36.80 14.39 -25.06
CA VAL A 86 -36.09 13.11 -25.02
C VAL A 86 -35.33 13.02 -23.70
N ASP A 87 -35.54 11.90 -23.01
CA ASP A 87 -35.00 11.52 -21.71
C ASP A 87 -33.47 11.43 -21.69
N ALA A 88 -32.89 11.75 -20.53
CA ALA A 88 -31.73 11.05 -19.99
C ALA A 88 -31.67 11.28 -18.48
N ASP A 89 -32.33 10.38 -17.75
CA ASP A 89 -31.85 9.89 -16.45
C ASP A 89 -30.32 9.80 -16.45
N GLN A 90 -29.67 10.36 -15.43
CA GLN A 90 -28.66 9.63 -14.66
C GLN A 90 -28.64 10.21 -13.25
N ASP A 91 -29.37 9.51 -12.38
CA ASP A 91 -29.22 9.42 -10.93
C ASP A 91 -27.79 9.69 -10.43
N THR A 92 -27.56 10.84 -9.77
CA THR A 92 -26.34 11.09 -9.00
C THR A 92 -26.57 10.65 -7.55
N ALA A 93 -26.34 9.37 -7.38
CA ALA A 93 -26.09 8.64 -6.15
C ALA A 93 -25.16 9.43 -5.15
N LEU A 94 -25.42 9.49 -3.82
CA LEU A 94 -24.61 10.09 -2.69
C LEU A 94 -24.13 9.16 -1.52
N PHE A 95 -22.84 8.82 -1.35
CA PHE A 95 -22.34 7.78 -0.40
C PHE A 95 -22.89 7.95 1.04
N PRO A 96 -23.31 6.87 1.74
CA PRO A 96 -23.81 6.98 3.11
C PRO A 96 -22.73 7.59 4.03
N SER A 97 -23.11 8.65 4.74
CA SER A 97 -22.27 9.60 5.49
C SER A 97 -21.42 9.05 6.65
N ASP A 98 -21.51 7.75 6.94
CA ASP A 98 -20.83 7.09 8.06
C ASP A 98 -19.88 5.98 7.59
N TRP A 99 -19.70 5.81 6.28
CA TRP A 99 -18.82 4.77 5.75
C TRP A 99 -17.37 5.23 5.84
N SER A 100 -16.56 4.47 6.57
CA SER A 100 -15.10 4.51 6.46
C SER A 100 -14.60 3.10 6.21
N PRO A 101 -13.56 2.91 5.38
CA PRO A 101 -12.99 1.59 5.21
C PRO A 101 -12.45 1.09 6.55
N PRO A 102 -12.58 -0.21 6.85
CA PRO A 102 -12.03 -0.76 8.07
C PRO A 102 -10.51 -0.61 8.08
N ARG A 103 -9.95 -0.11 9.18
CA ARG A 103 -8.51 -0.04 9.38
C ARG A 103 -7.87 -1.39 9.68
N THR A 104 -8.67 -2.36 10.13
CA THR A 104 -8.22 -3.71 10.44
C THR A 104 -9.16 -4.71 9.77
N VAL A 105 -8.60 -5.72 9.11
CA VAL A 105 -9.37 -6.81 8.50
C VAL A 105 -8.84 -8.16 8.94
N TYR A 106 -9.73 -9.14 9.04
CA TYR A 106 -9.40 -10.54 9.26
C TYR A 106 -9.24 -11.27 7.93
N ILE A 107 -8.21 -12.10 7.80
CA ILE A 107 -7.92 -12.93 6.63
C ILE A 107 -8.35 -14.37 6.93
N PRO A 108 -9.50 -14.84 6.39
CA PRO A 108 -10.03 -16.17 6.70
C PRO A 108 -9.11 -17.33 6.33
N GLU A 109 -8.29 -17.17 5.29
CA GLU A 109 -7.42 -18.21 4.73
C GLU A 109 -6.31 -18.62 5.71
N THR A 110 -5.86 -17.70 6.57
CA THR A 110 -4.79 -17.96 7.54
C THR A 110 -5.21 -17.72 8.99
N GLY A 111 -6.33 -17.04 9.20
CA GLY A 111 -6.81 -16.62 10.50
C GLY A 111 -5.96 -15.55 11.15
N HIS A 112 -5.32 -14.69 10.37
CA HIS A 112 -4.57 -13.54 10.88
C HIS A 112 -5.26 -12.24 10.48
N ALA A 113 -4.95 -11.14 11.18
CA ALA A 113 -5.44 -9.83 10.85
C ALA A 113 -4.31 -8.97 10.26
N ILE A 114 -4.68 -7.99 9.44
CA ILE A 114 -3.78 -6.94 8.97
C ILE A 114 -4.36 -5.59 9.41
N ASP A 115 -3.52 -4.73 10.01
CA ASP A 115 -3.93 -3.41 10.50
C ASP A 115 -3.22 -2.26 9.78
N GLY A 116 -3.95 -1.15 9.64
CA GLY A 116 -3.47 0.17 9.24
C GLY A 116 -2.51 0.15 8.05
N TRP A 117 -1.29 0.60 8.29
CA TRP A 117 -0.31 0.83 7.23
C TRP A 117 0.14 -0.47 6.54
N PHE A 118 0.08 -1.61 7.23
CA PHE A 118 0.35 -2.91 6.61
C PHE A 118 -0.79 -3.31 5.67
N LEU A 119 -2.02 -2.99 6.03
CA LEU A 119 -3.20 -3.25 5.22
C LEU A 119 -3.21 -2.37 3.97
N ASP A 120 -2.87 -1.09 4.12
CA ASP A 120 -2.77 -0.14 3.00
C ASP A 120 -1.72 -0.61 1.98
N LEU A 121 -0.48 -0.88 2.44
CA LEU A 121 0.58 -1.39 1.57
C LEU A 121 0.21 -2.73 0.94
N TRP A 122 -0.34 -3.66 1.71
CA TRP A 122 -0.70 -4.99 1.20
C TRP A 122 -1.72 -4.86 0.08
N ARG A 123 -2.78 -4.05 0.26
CA ARG A 123 -3.81 -3.85 -0.76
C ARG A 123 -3.29 -3.12 -2.00
N GLU A 124 -2.58 -2.01 -1.81
CA GLU A 124 -2.07 -1.17 -2.90
C GLU A 124 -1.08 -1.93 -3.78
N ALA A 125 -0.20 -2.73 -3.16
CA ALA A 125 0.88 -3.42 -3.86
C ALA A 125 0.53 -4.87 -4.27
N GLY A 126 -0.76 -5.18 -4.46
CA GLY A 126 -1.22 -6.41 -5.13
C GLY A 126 -1.68 -7.56 -4.22
N GLY A 127 -1.81 -7.30 -2.91
CA GLY A 127 -2.47 -8.17 -1.94
C GLY A 127 -1.88 -9.58 -1.86
N ALA A 128 -2.77 -10.56 -1.75
CA ALA A 128 -2.41 -11.97 -1.68
C ALA A 128 -1.67 -12.47 -2.93
N ASN A 129 -1.89 -11.86 -4.10
CA ASN A 129 -1.22 -12.26 -5.33
C ASN A 129 0.27 -11.89 -5.31
N ALA A 130 0.60 -10.76 -4.70
CA ALA A 130 1.98 -10.32 -4.54
C ALA A 130 2.63 -10.97 -3.30
N TYR A 131 2.13 -10.66 -2.11
CA TYR A 131 2.84 -11.00 -0.86
C TYR A 131 2.33 -12.27 -0.20
N GLY A 132 1.21 -12.83 -0.70
CA GLY A 132 0.47 -13.88 -0.04
C GLY A 132 -0.24 -13.38 1.21
N TYR A 133 -0.84 -14.30 1.94
CA TYR A 133 -1.58 -13.97 3.17
C TYR A 133 -0.63 -13.81 4.38
N PRO A 134 -1.02 -12.99 5.39
CA PRO A 134 -0.31 -12.90 6.67
C PRO A 134 -0.30 -14.26 7.36
N ILE A 135 0.83 -14.61 7.99
CA ILE A 135 1.05 -15.90 8.66
C ILE A 135 1.47 -15.75 10.13
N THR A 136 1.59 -14.51 10.61
CA THR A 136 1.82 -14.16 12.02
C THR A 136 0.87 -13.05 12.44
N PRO A 137 0.60 -12.89 13.75
CA PRO A 137 0.16 -11.60 14.25
C PRO A 137 1.24 -10.53 14.02
N GLU A 138 0.89 -9.27 14.24
CA GLU A 138 1.86 -8.19 14.33
C GLU A 138 2.75 -8.37 15.56
N ILE A 139 4.06 -8.31 15.32
CA ILE A 139 5.10 -8.51 16.32
C ILE A 139 5.65 -7.14 16.68
N TRP A 140 5.39 -6.73 17.91
CA TRP A 140 5.88 -5.47 18.48
C TRP A 140 7.29 -5.68 19.04
N LEU A 141 8.25 -4.93 18.50
CA LEU A 141 9.63 -4.95 18.96
C LEU A 141 9.88 -3.84 19.98
N ASP A 142 10.82 -4.07 20.90
CA ASP A 142 11.13 -3.13 22.01
C ASP A 142 11.62 -1.75 21.52
N ASN A 143 12.05 -1.64 20.27
CA ASN A 143 12.51 -0.41 19.63
C ASN A 143 11.39 0.40 18.96
N GLY A 144 10.13 -0.02 19.11
CA GLY A 144 8.96 0.66 18.50
C GLY A 144 8.69 0.26 17.06
N HIS A 145 9.46 -0.68 16.50
CA HIS A 145 9.18 -1.23 15.17
C HIS A 145 8.10 -2.31 15.31
N VAL A 146 7.29 -2.45 14.26
CA VAL A 146 6.31 -3.53 14.15
C VAL A 146 6.66 -4.38 12.95
N VAL A 147 6.50 -5.69 13.06
CA VAL A 147 6.84 -6.63 12.01
C VAL A 147 5.72 -7.62 11.81
N GLN A 148 5.38 -7.93 10.56
CA GLN A 148 4.46 -9.01 10.24
C GLN A 148 4.98 -9.83 9.07
N TYR A 149 4.89 -11.15 9.19
CA TYR A 149 5.27 -12.08 8.13
C TYR A 149 4.05 -12.46 7.30
N TYR A 150 4.28 -12.51 6.00
CA TYR A 150 3.35 -12.98 4.98
C TYR A 150 3.91 -14.25 4.35
N SER A 151 3.19 -14.88 3.44
CA SER A 151 3.67 -16.11 2.80
C SER A 151 4.98 -15.87 2.02
N TYR A 152 5.06 -14.77 1.27
CA TYR A 152 6.22 -14.44 0.41
C TYR A 152 7.08 -13.29 0.92
N ALA A 153 6.62 -12.52 1.92
CA ALA A 153 7.28 -11.28 2.35
C ALA A 153 7.27 -11.08 3.87
N ARG A 154 7.99 -10.05 4.32
CA ARG A 154 7.91 -9.49 5.67
C ARG A 154 7.75 -7.98 5.56
N PHE A 155 6.72 -7.45 6.20
CA PHE A 155 6.52 -6.02 6.31
C PHE A 155 7.07 -5.53 7.63
N GLU A 156 7.68 -4.35 7.60
CA GLU A 156 8.26 -3.71 8.77
C GLU A 156 7.81 -2.26 8.82
N TYR A 157 7.26 -1.87 9.97
CA TYR A 157 6.97 -0.50 10.32
C TYR A 157 8.18 0.12 11.04
N TRP A 158 8.56 1.31 10.59
CA TRP A 158 9.68 2.11 11.10
C TRP A 158 9.12 3.48 11.51
N PRO A 159 9.00 3.76 12.83
CA PRO A 159 8.38 5.00 13.31
C PRO A 159 9.10 6.28 12.90
N GLU A 160 10.38 6.19 12.57
CA GLU A 160 11.16 7.30 12.03
C GLU A 160 10.82 7.64 10.56
N GLY A 161 10.19 6.72 9.83
CA GLY A 161 9.96 6.85 8.39
C GLY A 161 11.25 6.83 7.54
N ASP A 162 11.08 6.78 6.22
CA ASP A 162 12.16 7.04 5.26
C ASP A 162 12.17 8.51 4.79
N THR A 163 13.10 8.86 3.91
CA THR A 163 13.21 10.22 3.35
C THR A 163 12.02 10.67 2.52
N ASN A 164 11.16 9.73 2.13
CA ASN A 164 9.99 9.96 1.29
C ASN A 164 8.69 9.90 2.11
N GLY A 165 8.79 9.83 3.45
CA GLY A 165 7.63 9.75 4.33
C GLY A 165 6.96 8.37 4.37
N ASN A 166 7.60 7.31 3.86
CA ASN A 166 7.09 5.95 4.01
C ASN A 166 7.51 5.39 5.37
N TYR A 167 6.53 4.88 6.13
CA TYR A 167 6.79 4.27 7.42
C TYR A 167 6.74 2.75 7.38
N VAL A 168 6.30 2.16 6.26
CA VAL A 168 6.29 0.71 6.06
C VAL A 168 7.18 0.38 4.88
N LYS A 169 7.96 -0.68 5.02
CA LYS A 169 8.76 -1.23 3.93
C LYS A 169 8.68 -2.76 3.88
N VAL A 170 8.85 -3.28 2.68
CA VAL A 170 9.06 -4.72 2.46
C VAL A 170 10.52 -5.05 2.75
N ALA A 171 10.75 -5.91 3.74
CA ALA A 171 12.08 -6.25 4.22
C ALA A 171 12.87 -7.11 3.23
N PRO A 172 14.20 -6.94 3.14
CA PRO A 172 15.07 -7.73 2.29
C PRO A 172 15.34 -9.13 2.87
N ILE A 173 14.31 -9.98 2.91
CA ILE A 173 14.35 -11.29 3.56
C ILE A 173 15.04 -12.39 2.74
N GLY A 174 15.38 -12.15 1.47
CA GLY A 174 16.11 -13.10 0.64
C GLY A 174 17.52 -13.34 1.17
N GLU A 175 18.21 -12.29 1.61
CA GLU A 175 19.54 -12.40 2.22
C GLU A 175 19.57 -13.28 3.48
N GLU A 176 18.45 -13.37 4.20
CA GLU A 176 18.34 -14.17 5.43
C GLU A 176 18.34 -15.67 5.16
N ILE A 177 18.04 -16.12 3.94
CA ILE A 177 18.13 -17.53 3.56
C ILE A 177 19.51 -17.95 3.05
N ARG A 178 20.49 -17.02 3.01
CA ARG A 178 21.87 -17.32 2.62
C ARG A 178 22.44 -18.48 3.45
N PRO A 179 22.95 -19.56 2.81
CA PRO A 179 23.57 -20.65 3.53
C PRO A 179 24.86 -20.18 4.21
N PRO A 180 25.22 -20.74 5.39
CA PRO A 180 26.52 -20.47 5.98
C PRO A 180 27.62 -20.90 5.00
N MET A 181 28.56 -20.01 4.68
CA MET A 181 29.65 -20.32 3.76
C MET A 181 30.42 -21.55 4.26
N LEU A 182 30.50 -22.59 3.41
CA LEU A 182 31.18 -23.83 3.77
C LEU A 182 32.64 -23.52 4.14
N PRO A 183 33.14 -24.00 5.31
CA PRO A 183 34.55 -23.90 5.64
C PRO A 183 35.39 -24.57 4.55
N ARG A 184 36.42 -23.87 4.04
CA ARG A 184 37.45 -24.46 3.19
C ARG A 184 38.09 -25.64 3.92
N GLY A 185 37.68 -26.87 3.60
CA GLY A 185 38.25 -28.05 4.26
C GLY A 185 37.54 -29.39 4.10
N ILE A 186 36.62 -29.59 3.15
CA ILE A 186 36.03 -30.92 2.91
C ILE A 186 37.02 -31.77 2.10
N GLY A 187 38.01 -32.33 2.79
CA GLY A 187 38.86 -33.39 2.28
C GLY A 187 38.13 -34.73 2.33
N GLY A 188 37.23 -34.96 1.37
CA GLY A 188 36.45 -36.19 1.23
C GLY A 188 35.80 -36.29 -0.15
N LYS A 189 35.29 -37.47 -0.51
CA LYS A 189 34.43 -37.59 -1.70
C LYS A 189 33.16 -36.80 -1.43
N LEU A 190 33.02 -35.66 -2.10
CA LEU A 190 31.79 -34.88 -2.11
C LEU A 190 30.67 -35.78 -2.61
N ASP A 191 29.62 -35.93 -1.81
CA ASP A 191 28.40 -36.58 -2.30
C ASP A 191 27.59 -35.59 -3.16
N ARG A 192 26.47 -36.06 -3.72
CA ARG A 192 25.60 -35.21 -4.56
C ARG A 192 25.11 -33.97 -3.82
N ARG A 193 24.80 -34.10 -2.53
CA ARG A 193 24.29 -33.00 -1.70
C ARG A 193 25.36 -31.98 -1.41
N ASP A 194 26.59 -32.42 -1.13
CA ASP A 194 27.72 -31.51 -0.94
C ASP A 194 27.99 -30.68 -2.19
N MET A 195 27.86 -31.30 -3.38
CA MET A 195 28.00 -30.59 -4.65
C MET A 195 26.87 -29.59 -4.92
N GLU A 196 25.64 -29.96 -4.60
CA GLU A 196 24.46 -29.09 -4.71
C GLU A 196 24.55 -27.88 -3.78
N LEU A 197 24.94 -28.10 -2.52
CA LEU A 197 25.18 -27.03 -1.56
C LEU A 197 26.32 -26.11 -2.00
N ALA A 198 27.39 -26.66 -2.59
CA ALA A 198 28.48 -25.88 -3.14
C ALA A 198 28.03 -25.01 -4.34
N ARG A 199 27.15 -25.53 -5.22
CA ARG A 199 26.55 -24.74 -6.32
C ARG A 199 25.68 -23.62 -5.80
N ALA A 200 24.79 -23.91 -4.85
CA ALA A 200 23.97 -22.90 -4.22
C ALA A 200 24.85 -21.81 -3.57
N ALA A 201 25.88 -22.19 -2.81
CA ALA A 201 26.81 -21.24 -2.19
C ALA A 201 27.61 -20.42 -3.21
N GLN A 202 27.99 -21.00 -4.35
CA GLN A 202 28.67 -20.28 -5.42
C GLN A 202 27.76 -19.26 -6.10
N ALA A 203 26.46 -19.53 -6.20
CA ALA A 203 25.50 -18.61 -6.81
C ALA A 203 25.41 -17.28 -6.05
N TRP A 204 25.67 -17.26 -4.74
CA TRP A 204 25.71 -16.03 -3.93
C TRP A 204 26.95 -15.14 -4.17
N LEU A 205 27.88 -15.56 -5.02
CA LEU A 205 29.05 -14.74 -5.36
C LEU A 205 28.75 -13.91 -6.61
N PRO A 206 29.13 -12.61 -6.62
CA PRO A 206 29.00 -11.79 -7.82
C PRO A 206 29.66 -12.42 -9.04
N LEU A 207 29.11 -12.16 -10.21
CA LEU A 207 29.69 -12.59 -11.47
C LEU A 207 31.10 -12.01 -11.64
N PRO A 208 32.09 -12.83 -12.02
CA PRO A 208 33.40 -12.32 -12.39
C PRO A 208 33.29 -11.52 -13.70
N GLU A 209 34.14 -10.49 -13.85
CA GLU A 209 34.17 -9.64 -15.06
C GLU A 209 34.27 -10.46 -16.37
N SER A 210 34.93 -11.62 -16.33
CA SER A 210 35.08 -12.53 -17.48
C SER A 210 33.77 -13.19 -17.95
N LYS A 211 32.68 -13.04 -17.20
CA LYS A 211 31.35 -13.57 -17.50
C LYS A 211 30.33 -12.48 -17.83
N LEU A 212 30.72 -11.21 -17.72
CA LEU A 212 29.87 -10.10 -18.10
C LEU A 212 29.63 -10.12 -19.61
N GLN A 213 28.40 -9.80 -19.98
CA GLN A 213 27.92 -9.71 -21.35
C GLN A 213 27.17 -8.39 -21.48
N ASP A 214 26.85 -7.99 -22.71
CA ASP A 214 25.96 -6.85 -22.93
C ASP A 214 24.51 -7.27 -22.64
N ASP A 215 23.71 -6.33 -22.13
CA ASP A 215 22.28 -6.55 -21.92
C ASP A 215 21.58 -6.97 -23.22
N SER A 216 20.65 -7.91 -23.11
CA SER A 216 19.91 -8.49 -24.24
C SER A 216 18.47 -8.81 -23.85
N GLU A 217 17.68 -9.26 -24.83
CA GLU A 217 16.29 -9.68 -24.59
C GLU A 217 16.19 -10.74 -23.48
N THR A 218 17.14 -11.68 -23.46
CA THR A 218 17.15 -12.83 -22.56
C THR A 218 18.07 -12.67 -21.38
N TRP A 219 18.85 -11.59 -21.24
CA TRP A 219 19.86 -11.48 -20.18
C TRP A 219 20.08 -10.04 -19.75
N ARG A 220 20.26 -9.83 -18.44
CA ARG A 220 20.55 -8.52 -17.87
C ARG A 220 21.52 -8.62 -16.69
N TYR A 221 22.48 -7.72 -16.63
CA TYR A 221 23.36 -7.55 -15.48
C TYR A 221 22.89 -6.45 -14.54
N VAL A 222 22.95 -6.73 -13.24
CA VAL A 222 22.58 -5.80 -12.17
C VAL A 222 23.87 -5.39 -11.43
N PRO A 223 24.46 -4.22 -11.73
CA PRO A 223 25.73 -3.79 -11.16
C PRO A 223 25.66 -3.54 -9.64
N GLU A 224 24.49 -3.23 -9.09
CA GLU A 224 24.26 -2.94 -7.68
C GLU A 224 24.62 -4.14 -6.78
N THR A 225 24.35 -5.35 -7.25
CA THR A 225 24.64 -6.60 -6.54
C THR A 225 25.71 -7.45 -7.23
N GLY A 226 26.04 -7.12 -8.48
CA GLY A 226 26.98 -7.87 -9.29
C GLY A 226 26.43 -9.21 -9.79
N HIS A 227 25.10 -9.33 -9.86
CA HIS A 227 24.41 -10.54 -10.30
C HIS A 227 23.70 -10.36 -11.63
N SER A 228 23.40 -11.46 -12.32
CA SER A 228 22.60 -11.44 -13.54
C SER A 228 21.25 -12.12 -13.38
N ILE A 229 20.38 -11.81 -14.31
CA ILE A 229 19.07 -12.44 -14.46
C ILE A 229 18.82 -12.73 -15.94
N TYR A 230 18.21 -13.87 -16.24
CA TYR A 230 18.01 -14.31 -17.62
C TYR A 230 16.70 -15.07 -17.84
N ASP A 231 16.34 -15.21 -19.12
CA ASP A 231 15.17 -15.90 -19.65
C ASP A 231 13.89 -15.61 -18.86
N GLY A 232 13.17 -16.65 -18.44
CA GLY A 232 11.87 -16.49 -17.79
C GLY A 232 11.95 -15.74 -16.46
N PHE A 233 13.02 -15.90 -15.68
CA PHE A 233 13.18 -15.13 -14.44
C PHE A 233 13.36 -13.65 -14.73
N LYS A 234 14.08 -13.28 -15.80
CA LYS A 234 14.19 -11.89 -16.26
C LYS A 234 12.82 -11.35 -16.64
N THR A 235 12.06 -12.09 -17.45
CA THR A 235 10.70 -11.68 -17.84
C THR A 235 9.79 -11.49 -16.62
N PHE A 236 9.80 -12.41 -15.65
CA PHE A 236 9.01 -12.29 -14.44
C PHE A 236 9.41 -11.03 -13.64
N TRP A 237 10.71 -10.82 -13.44
CA TRP A 237 11.23 -9.69 -12.68
C TRP A 237 10.84 -8.36 -13.34
N GLU A 238 10.98 -8.23 -14.66
CA GLU A 238 10.61 -7.02 -15.40
C GLU A 238 9.10 -6.73 -15.34
N VAL A 239 8.26 -7.74 -15.53
CA VAL A 239 6.79 -7.58 -15.53
C VAL A 239 6.25 -7.31 -14.12
N SER A 240 6.89 -7.82 -13.07
CA SER A 240 6.43 -7.68 -11.68
C SER A 240 6.91 -6.41 -10.98
N GLY A 241 7.64 -5.51 -11.67
CA GLY A 241 8.12 -4.24 -11.10
C GLY A 241 9.56 -4.25 -10.62
N GLU A 242 10.37 -5.21 -11.07
CA GLU A 242 11.82 -5.28 -10.90
C GLU A 242 12.27 -5.10 -9.44
N GLN A 243 13.14 -4.11 -9.19
CA GLN A 243 13.71 -3.74 -7.91
C GLN A 243 12.69 -3.23 -6.89
N TRP A 244 11.51 -2.80 -7.34
CA TRP A 244 10.46 -2.28 -6.46
C TRP A 244 9.70 -3.40 -5.76
N TYR A 245 9.52 -4.54 -6.43
CA TYR A 245 8.82 -5.68 -5.88
C TYR A 245 9.79 -6.72 -5.27
N LEU A 246 10.60 -7.40 -6.11
CA LEU A 246 11.52 -8.44 -5.63
C LEU A 246 12.84 -7.86 -5.11
N GLY A 247 13.20 -6.65 -5.49
CA GLY A 247 14.55 -6.12 -5.28
C GLY A 247 15.55 -6.67 -6.29
N PHE A 248 16.83 -6.37 -6.08
CA PHE A 248 17.88 -6.85 -6.96
C PHE A 248 18.16 -8.35 -6.76
N PRO A 249 18.60 -9.09 -7.78
CA PRO A 249 19.08 -10.46 -7.61
C PRO A 249 20.30 -10.49 -6.68
N VAL A 250 20.31 -11.42 -5.73
CA VAL A 250 21.43 -11.64 -4.78
C VAL A 250 22.12 -12.99 -4.99
N THR A 251 21.71 -13.71 -6.03
CA THR A 251 22.38 -14.90 -6.53
C THR A 251 22.45 -14.88 -8.06
N GLU A 252 23.28 -15.73 -8.65
CA GLU A 252 23.02 -16.26 -9.99
C GLU A 252 21.93 -17.33 -9.94
N GLU A 253 21.40 -17.74 -11.09
CA GLU A 253 20.49 -18.88 -11.16
C GLU A 253 21.27 -20.15 -10.84
N TYR A 254 20.69 -21.02 -10.02
CA TYR A 254 21.26 -22.32 -9.73
C TYR A 254 20.20 -23.41 -9.73
N ILE A 255 20.62 -24.62 -10.11
CA ILE A 255 19.72 -25.78 -10.23
C ILE A 255 20.03 -26.79 -9.14
N LEU A 256 19.02 -27.12 -8.33
CA LEU A 256 19.05 -28.21 -7.34
C LEU A 256 17.94 -29.21 -7.66
N ASP A 257 18.28 -30.50 -7.74
CA ASP A 257 17.32 -31.57 -8.03
C ASP A 257 16.42 -31.31 -9.28
N GLY A 258 16.96 -30.59 -10.29
CA GLY A 258 16.24 -30.27 -11.52
C GLY A 258 15.29 -29.07 -11.44
N ILE A 259 15.32 -28.35 -10.32
CA ILE A 259 14.55 -27.12 -10.09
C ILE A 259 15.52 -25.94 -10.14
N SER A 260 15.21 -24.94 -10.95
CA SER A 260 15.94 -23.67 -11.01
C SER A 260 15.50 -22.74 -9.88
N TYR A 261 16.47 -22.05 -9.29
CA TYR A 261 16.26 -21.09 -8.21
C TYR A 261 17.01 -19.79 -8.49
N GLN A 262 16.38 -18.68 -8.15
CA GLN A 262 16.97 -17.35 -8.17
C GLN A 262 16.50 -16.59 -6.93
N ILE A 263 17.43 -16.07 -6.13
CA ILE A 263 17.10 -15.30 -4.92
C ILE A 263 17.30 -13.81 -5.21
N PHE A 264 16.39 -13.00 -4.68
CA PHE A 264 16.39 -11.55 -4.77
C PHE A 264 16.42 -10.96 -3.36
N GLU A 265 16.65 -9.67 -3.21
CA GLU A 265 16.69 -9.02 -1.90
C GLU A 265 15.44 -9.32 -1.06
N ARG A 266 14.23 -9.24 -1.64
CA ARG A 266 12.96 -9.36 -0.91
C ARG A 266 12.19 -10.66 -1.17
N GLY A 267 12.59 -11.43 -2.18
CA GLY A 267 11.85 -12.61 -2.62
C GLY A 267 12.75 -13.64 -3.28
N ALA A 268 12.14 -14.73 -3.76
CA ALA A 268 12.86 -15.74 -4.51
C ALA A 268 11.92 -16.44 -5.49
N LEU A 269 12.48 -16.85 -6.63
CA LEU A 269 11.76 -17.53 -7.70
C LEU A 269 12.27 -18.96 -7.84
N THR A 270 11.34 -19.82 -8.26
CA THR A 270 11.61 -21.20 -8.62
C THR A 270 10.98 -21.51 -9.97
N TRP A 271 11.61 -22.40 -10.72
CA TRP A 271 11.06 -22.92 -11.97
C TRP A 271 11.44 -24.37 -12.18
N GLN A 272 10.54 -25.14 -12.79
CA GLN A 272 10.79 -26.51 -13.20
C GLN A 272 10.26 -26.73 -14.62
N PRO A 273 10.86 -27.65 -15.41
CA PRO A 273 10.41 -27.91 -16.76
C PRO A 273 8.92 -28.26 -16.84
N GLY A 274 8.18 -27.53 -17.68
CA GLY A 274 6.74 -27.74 -17.89
C GLY A 274 5.83 -27.10 -16.84
N ALA A 275 6.36 -26.28 -15.94
CA ALA A 275 5.58 -25.45 -15.01
C ALA A 275 5.86 -23.96 -15.25
N ASP A 276 4.98 -23.13 -14.71
CA ASP A 276 5.19 -21.68 -14.64
C ASP A 276 6.23 -21.34 -13.55
N ILE A 277 6.81 -20.15 -13.66
CA ILE A 277 7.65 -19.58 -12.60
C ILE A 277 6.79 -19.33 -11.36
N ALA A 278 7.30 -19.72 -10.20
CA ALA A 278 6.60 -19.55 -8.93
C ALA A 278 7.46 -18.81 -7.91
N MET A 279 6.80 -18.09 -7.01
CA MET A 279 7.41 -17.47 -5.84
C MET A 279 7.70 -18.53 -4.77
N ILE A 280 8.87 -18.46 -4.14
CA ILE A 280 9.21 -19.26 -2.96
C ILE A 280 8.65 -18.56 -1.71
N PRO A 281 7.94 -19.26 -0.82
CA PRO A 281 7.32 -18.67 0.37
C PRO A 281 8.34 -18.37 1.47
N LEU A 282 9.23 -17.40 1.23
CA LEU A 282 10.33 -17.03 2.12
C LEU A 282 9.83 -16.60 3.51
N GLY A 283 8.74 -15.84 3.58
CA GLY A 283 8.17 -15.41 4.85
C GLY A 283 7.74 -16.60 5.70
N ARG A 284 7.12 -17.63 5.11
CA ARG A 284 6.79 -18.90 5.78
C ARG A 284 8.02 -19.66 6.25
N MET A 285 9.05 -19.73 5.40
CA MET A 285 10.31 -20.41 5.74
C MET A 285 11.00 -19.73 6.93
N LEU A 286 11.00 -18.40 6.97
CA LEU A 286 11.60 -17.62 8.05
C LEU A 286 10.77 -17.66 9.33
N ALA A 287 9.43 -17.62 9.24
CA ALA A 287 8.58 -17.82 10.40
C ALA A 287 8.85 -19.17 11.09
N GLN A 288 9.01 -20.23 10.29
CA GLN A 288 9.40 -21.54 10.82
C GLN A 288 10.83 -21.54 11.39
N ARG A 289 11.79 -20.92 10.70
CA ARG A 289 13.19 -20.84 11.14
C ARG A 289 13.31 -20.13 12.49
N TYR A 290 12.58 -19.03 12.67
CA TYR A 290 12.63 -18.22 13.89
C TYR A 290 11.66 -18.71 14.97
N GLY A 291 10.83 -19.72 14.68
CA GLY A 291 9.86 -20.25 15.63
C GLY A 291 8.81 -19.21 16.02
N LEU A 292 8.36 -18.40 15.06
CA LEU A 292 7.37 -17.35 15.29
C LEU A 292 6.00 -17.97 15.59
N ASP A 293 5.18 -17.24 16.34
CA ASP A 293 3.80 -17.63 16.57
C ASP A 293 2.99 -17.47 15.28
N THR A 294 2.48 -18.59 14.76
CA THR A 294 1.61 -18.65 13.59
C THR A 294 0.22 -19.18 13.98
N THR A 295 -0.17 -19.04 15.24
CA THR A 295 -1.46 -19.52 15.73
C THR A 295 -2.58 -18.64 15.15
N PRO A 296 -3.57 -19.22 14.47
CA PRO A 296 -4.72 -18.45 13.98
C PRO A 296 -5.45 -17.75 15.12
N LEU A 297 -5.75 -16.47 14.92
CA LEU A 297 -6.67 -15.69 15.73
C LEU A 297 -8.10 -16.11 15.41
N GLY A 298 -9.00 -16.03 16.40
CA GLY A 298 -10.43 -16.08 16.12
C GLY A 298 -10.88 -14.77 15.47
N GLN A 299 -11.78 -14.84 14.48
CA GLN A 299 -12.26 -13.65 13.77
C GLN A 299 -12.82 -12.55 14.69
N GLY A 300 -13.57 -12.93 15.73
CA GLY A 300 -14.22 -11.96 16.62
C GLY A 300 -15.14 -11.01 15.86
N ASP A 301 -15.05 -9.72 16.15
CA ASP A 301 -15.84 -8.65 15.52
C ASP A 301 -15.14 -8.06 14.27
N LEU A 302 -13.98 -8.58 13.88
CA LEU A 302 -13.24 -8.06 12.71
C LEU A 302 -13.95 -8.44 11.40
N PRO A 303 -14.09 -7.50 10.45
CA PRO A 303 -14.62 -7.81 9.14
C PRO A 303 -13.65 -8.72 8.38
N ALA A 304 -14.17 -9.76 7.74
CA ALA A 304 -13.38 -10.61 6.85
C ALA A 304 -13.00 -9.81 5.59
N TYR A 305 -11.73 -9.82 5.22
CA TYR A 305 -11.22 -9.04 4.09
C TYR A 305 -11.98 -9.35 2.80
N SER A 306 -12.34 -8.27 2.12
CA SER A 306 -12.84 -8.22 0.76
C SER A 306 -12.51 -6.83 0.23
N GLU A 307 -12.11 -6.70 -1.04
CA GLU A 307 -11.86 -5.37 -1.60
C GLU A 307 -13.10 -4.47 -1.57
N SER A 308 -14.29 -5.05 -1.60
CA SER A 308 -15.54 -4.31 -1.47
C SER A 308 -15.67 -3.55 -0.15
N LEU A 309 -14.90 -3.89 0.89
CA LEU A 309 -14.88 -3.16 2.16
C LEU A 309 -14.18 -1.81 2.06
N PHE A 310 -13.41 -1.59 1.00
CA PHE A 310 -12.62 -0.39 0.75
C PHE A 310 -13.07 0.35 -0.50
N VAL A 311 -14.08 -0.18 -1.17
CA VAL A 311 -14.82 0.54 -2.19
C VAL A 311 -15.94 1.28 -1.47
N PRO A 312 -15.99 2.62 -1.54
CA PRO A 312 -17.11 3.38 -1.01
C PRO A 312 -18.43 2.82 -1.54
N PRO A 313 -19.45 2.63 -0.70
CA PRO A 313 -20.69 1.96 -1.11
C PRO A 313 -21.52 2.89 -1.97
N ALA A 314 -21.87 2.43 -3.18
CA ALA A 314 -22.54 3.21 -4.22
C ALA A 314 -23.44 4.33 -3.69
N PRO A 315 -23.31 5.53 -4.25
CA PRO A 315 -23.74 6.66 -3.48
C PRO A 315 -25.30 6.65 -3.27
N GLN A 316 -25.79 6.70 -2.03
CA GLN A 316 -27.21 6.88 -1.69
C GLN A 316 -27.72 8.24 -2.16
N THR A 317 -28.41 8.38 -3.31
CA THR A 317 -29.06 9.63 -3.74
C THR A 317 -29.59 10.44 -2.53
N ILE A 318 -29.09 11.66 -2.26
CA ILE A 318 -29.65 12.50 -1.17
C ILE A 318 -31.14 12.66 -1.48
N PRO A 319 -32.05 12.19 -0.61
CA PRO A 319 -33.39 12.73 -0.61
C PRO A 319 -33.24 14.17 -0.11
N ASP A 320 -33.58 15.12 -0.97
CA ASP A 320 -33.46 16.58 -0.81
C ASP A 320 -32.29 17.22 -1.58
N ARG A 321 -32.19 16.91 -2.88
CA ARG A 321 -32.08 18.02 -3.85
C ARG A 321 -33.29 18.91 -3.56
N VAL A 322 -33.09 20.03 -2.86
CA VAL A 322 -34.07 21.12 -2.95
C VAL A 322 -33.99 21.52 -4.42
N GLU A 323 -34.84 20.92 -5.25
CA GLU A 323 -35.12 21.51 -6.55
C GLU A 323 -35.38 22.98 -6.25
N ALA A 324 -34.60 23.85 -6.91
CA ALA A 324 -34.68 25.28 -6.76
C ALA A 324 -36.03 25.75 -7.34
N VAL A 325 -37.13 25.38 -6.71
CA VAL A 325 -38.46 25.85 -7.00
C VAL A 325 -38.51 27.28 -6.48
N GLY A 326 -38.00 28.22 -7.28
CA GLY A 326 -38.04 29.66 -6.98
C GLY A 326 -36.73 30.43 -7.08
N ALA A 327 -35.59 29.80 -7.41
CA ALA A 327 -34.36 30.58 -7.68
C ALA A 327 -34.50 31.31 -9.02
N ASP A 328 -34.16 32.60 -9.02
CA ASP A 328 -34.09 33.39 -10.26
C ASP A 328 -32.95 32.84 -11.14
N PRO A 329 -33.23 32.34 -12.36
CA PRO A 329 -32.18 31.82 -13.26
C PRO A 329 -31.10 32.87 -13.57
N ASP A 330 -31.44 34.17 -13.49
CA ASP A 330 -30.55 35.30 -13.71
C ASP A 330 -29.96 35.88 -12.41
N GLY A 331 -30.27 35.29 -11.25
CA GLY A 331 -29.75 35.71 -9.95
C GLY A 331 -28.23 35.56 -9.84
N GLU A 332 -27.59 36.46 -9.09
CA GLU A 332 -26.15 36.39 -8.81
C GLU A 332 -25.78 35.03 -8.21
N ARG A 333 -24.80 34.35 -8.82
CA ARG A 333 -24.24 33.09 -8.30
C ARG A 333 -23.04 33.38 -7.43
N TRP A 334 -23.06 32.91 -6.19
CA TRP A 334 -21.95 33.09 -5.25
C TRP A 334 -21.88 31.95 -4.23
N LEU A 335 -20.71 31.78 -3.62
CA LEU A 335 -20.45 30.78 -2.59
C LEU A 335 -20.23 31.47 -1.25
N GLU A 336 -20.82 30.91 -0.20
CA GLU A 336 -20.59 31.26 1.20
C GLU A 336 -19.89 30.09 1.89
N ILE A 337 -18.80 30.35 2.60
CA ILE A 337 -18.06 29.33 3.36
C ILE A 337 -17.96 29.80 4.81
N ASP A 338 -18.44 28.95 5.70
CA ASP A 338 -18.38 29.13 7.14
C ASP A 338 -17.28 28.20 7.71
N LEU A 339 -16.22 28.81 8.24
CA LEU A 339 -15.06 28.12 8.81
C LEU A 339 -15.33 27.60 10.23
N GLY A 340 -16.31 28.14 10.95
CA GLY A 340 -16.72 27.68 12.28
C GLY A 340 -17.58 26.43 12.18
N ASP A 341 -18.58 26.46 11.30
CA ASP A 341 -19.50 25.36 11.04
C ASP A 341 -18.96 24.34 10.02
N GLN A 342 -17.83 24.64 9.37
CA GLN A 342 -17.22 23.80 8.33
C GLN A 342 -18.24 23.43 7.24
N SER A 343 -18.91 24.45 6.71
CA SER A 343 -19.96 24.31 5.70
C SER A 343 -19.77 25.27 4.53
N MET A 344 -20.39 24.93 3.40
CA MET A 344 -20.49 25.80 2.23
C MET A 344 -21.93 25.83 1.72
N LYS A 345 -22.40 27.02 1.35
CA LYS A 345 -23.65 27.25 0.63
C LYS A 345 -23.39 27.82 -0.74
N ALA A 346 -24.09 27.29 -1.74
CA ALA A 346 -24.18 27.90 -3.06
C ALA A 346 -25.49 28.68 -3.16
N TRP A 347 -25.35 29.96 -3.48
CA TRP A 347 -26.45 30.91 -3.56
C TRP A 347 -26.71 31.31 -5.00
N GLN A 348 -27.99 31.40 -5.35
CA GLN A 348 -28.45 32.01 -6.60
C GLN A 348 -29.49 33.08 -6.30
N GLY A 349 -29.07 34.34 -6.41
CA GLY A 349 -29.79 35.48 -5.82
C GLY A 349 -29.88 35.32 -4.30
N ASP A 350 -31.12 35.31 -3.79
CA ASP A 350 -31.42 35.15 -2.35
C ASP A 350 -31.78 33.70 -1.97
N THR A 351 -31.58 32.74 -2.88
CA THR A 351 -31.96 31.33 -2.66
C THR A 351 -30.73 30.45 -2.54
N VAL A 352 -30.64 29.67 -1.46
CA VAL A 352 -29.65 28.58 -1.33
C VAL A 352 -30.08 27.43 -2.23
N ILE A 353 -29.22 27.05 -3.17
CA ILE A 353 -29.47 25.95 -4.11
C ILE A 353 -28.69 24.68 -3.75
N LEU A 354 -27.65 24.81 -2.92
CA LEU A 354 -26.87 23.71 -2.36
C LEU A 354 -26.33 24.12 -1.00
N GLU A 355 -26.36 23.21 -0.04
CA GLU A 355 -25.65 23.31 1.23
C GLU A 355 -24.89 22.00 1.46
N THR A 356 -23.62 22.10 1.84
CA THR A 356 -22.75 20.94 2.06
C THR A 356 -21.82 21.19 3.25
N LEU A 357 -21.34 20.11 3.86
CA LEU A 357 -20.16 20.17 4.71
C LEU A 357 -18.90 20.27 3.85
N VAL A 358 -17.86 20.90 4.40
CA VAL A 358 -16.55 21.07 3.77
C VAL A 358 -15.43 20.77 4.77
N SER A 359 -14.20 20.58 4.30
CA SER A 359 -13.02 20.61 5.16
C SER A 359 -12.09 21.73 4.75
N THR A 360 -11.84 22.67 5.65
CA THR A 360 -10.97 23.82 5.38
C THR A 360 -9.58 23.63 6.01
N GLY A 361 -8.76 24.67 5.93
CA GLY A 361 -7.41 24.71 6.47
C GLY A 361 -7.32 24.40 7.96
N LYS A 362 -6.39 23.50 8.32
CA LYS A 362 -6.03 23.20 9.72
C LYS A 362 -5.22 24.35 10.35
N ASP A 363 -4.99 24.26 11.66
CA ASP A 363 -4.12 25.19 12.39
C ASP A 363 -2.74 25.25 11.73
N ASP A 364 -2.17 26.45 11.61
CA ASP A 364 -0.94 26.79 10.86
C ASP A 364 -1.06 26.76 9.32
N PHE A 365 -2.23 26.40 8.80
CA PHE A 365 -2.57 26.36 7.37
C PHE A 365 -3.96 26.95 7.09
N GLU A 366 -4.29 28.06 7.73
CA GLU A 366 -5.65 28.58 7.76
C GLU A 366 -6.15 28.99 6.36
N THR A 367 -7.39 28.60 6.04
CA THR A 367 -8.10 29.17 4.90
C THR A 367 -8.38 30.65 5.20
N PRO A 368 -7.99 31.58 4.31
CA PRO A 368 -8.08 33.00 4.62
C PRO A 368 -9.54 33.51 4.53
N THR A 369 -9.99 34.24 5.56
CA THR A 369 -11.31 34.88 5.59
C THR A 369 -11.34 36.13 4.68
N GLY A 370 -12.51 36.42 4.09
CA GLY A 370 -12.77 37.63 3.30
C GLY A 370 -13.59 37.36 2.04
N SER A 371 -13.74 38.40 1.23
CA SER A 371 -14.42 38.31 -0.07
C SER A 371 -13.40 38.07 -1.20
N TYR A 372 -13.61 37.00 -1.95
CA TYR A 372 -12.77 36.56 -3.06
C TYR A 372 -13.61 36.35 -4.32
N PHE A 373 -12.92 36.05 -5.42
CA PHE A 373 -13.52 35.62 -6.66
C PHE A 373 -12.77 34.42 -7.21
N VAL A 374 -13.49 33.45 -7.80
CA VAL A 374 -12.84 32.35 -8.53
C VAL A 374 -12.06 32.95 -9.70
N ASN A 375 -10.73 32.84 -9.70
CA ASN A 375 -9.86 33.45 -10.71
C ASN A 375 -9.53 32.49 -11.87
N SER A 376 -9.57 31.18 -11.64
CA SER A 376 -9.26 30.15 -12.62
C SER A 376 -9.83 28.81 -12.21
N LYS A 377 -10.01 27.93 -13.21
CA LYS A 377 -10.58 26.59 -13.05
C LYS A 377 -9.79 25.57 -13.84
N VAL A 378 -9.54 24.41 -13.24
CA VAL A 378 -8.84 23.28 -13.86
C VAL A 378 -9.60 22.00 -13.51
N LYS A 379 -9.98 21.20 -14.52
CA LYS A 379 -10.82 20.01 -14.28
C LYS A 379 -10.09 18.93 -13.50
N GLU A 380 -8.78 18.80 -13.69
CA GLU A 380 -7.92 17.85 -12.99
C GLU A 380 -6.50 18.41 -12.92
N GLN A 381 -5.84 18.31 -11.76
CA GLN A 381 -4.46 18.75 -11.57
C GLN A 381 -3.74 17.96 -10.48
N ASP A 382 -2.48 17.60 -10.73
CA ASP A 382 -1.58 17.11 -9.67
C ASP A 382 -1.21 18.27 -8.74
N MET A 383 -1.47 18.12 -7.45
CA MET A 383 -1.15 19.10 -6.42
C MET A 383 0.01 18.62 -5.57
N GLU A 384 1.20 19.13 -5.87
CA GLU A 384 2.44 18.85 -5.17
C GLU A 384 3.03 20.14 -4.59
N GLY A 385 3.62 20.08 -3.40
CA GLY A 385 4.36 21.21 -2.85
C GLY A 385 4.90 20.99 -1.45
N VAL A 386 5.56 22.03 -0.94
CA VAL A 386 5.96 22.11 0.48
C VAL A 386 5.31 23.36 1.08
N LEU A 387 4.38 23.16 2.00
CA LEU A 387 3.73 24.24 2.75
C LEU A 387 4.05 24.06 4.23
N GLY A 388 4.45 25.14 4.92
CA GLY A 388 4.74 25.08 6.36
C GLY A 388 5.87 24.11 6.77
N GLY A 389 6.65 23.60 5.81
CA GLY A 389 7.66 22.55 6.02
C GLY A 389 7.13 21.12 5.85
N GLU A 390 5.84 20.95 5.56
CA GLU A 390 5.21 19.67 5.21
C GLU A 390 5.18 19.50 3.68
N TYR A 391 5.71 18.37 3.20
CA TYR A 391 5.56 17.97 1.80
C TYR A 391 4.21 17.29 1.59
N TYR A 392 3.55 17.61 0.49
CA TYR A 392 2.35 16.91 0.03
C TYR A 392 2.47 16.65 -1.47
N ASP A 393 1.95 15.51 -1.90
CA ASP A 393 1.80 15.10 -3.29
C ASP A 393 0.47 14.38 -3.43
N VAL A 394 -0.47 15.03 -4.11
CA VAL A 394 -1.83 14.52 -4.34
C VAL A 394 -2.10 14.54 -5.84
N PRO A 395 -2.03 13.39 -6.52
CA PRO A 395 -2.24 13.34 -7.96
C PRO A 395 -3.71 13.55 -8.32
N LYS A 396 -3.98 14.08 -9.52
CA LYS A 396 -5.31 14.11 -10.15
C LYS A 396 -6.41 14.68 -9.26
N VAL A 397 -6.16 15.80 -8.60
CA VAL A 397 -7.18 16.52 -7.83
C VAL A 397 -8.23 17.06 -8.81
N PRO A 398 -9.50 16.66 -8.71
CA PRO A 398 -10.52 17.06 -9.66
C PRO A 398 -11.16 18.41 -9.29
N ASP A 399 -11.77 19.05 -10.28
CA ASP A 399 -12.71 20.16 -10.09
C ASP A 399 -12.13 21.37 -9.34
N VAL A 400 -10.89 21.71 -9.68
CA VAL A 400 -10.11 22.74 -8.98
C VAL A 400 -10.57 24.13 -9.39
N MET A 401 -10.96 24.94 -8.41
CA MET A 401 -11.33 26.34 -8.58
C MET A 401 -10.48 27.22 -7.66
N TYR A 402 -9.50 27.92 -8.21
CA TYR A 402 -8.65 28.83 -7.45
C TYR A 402 -9.38 30.14 -7.16
N PHE A 403 -9.26 30.65 -5.94
CA PHE A 403 -9.85 31.93 -5.52
C PHE A 403 -8.83 32.93 -4.98
N THR A 404 -7.55 32.54 -4.95
CA THR A 404 -6.43 33.43 -4.62
C THR A 404 -5.26 33.21 -5.58
N ASP A 405 -4.38 34.21 -5.70
CA ASP A 405 -3.12 34.09 -6.45
C ASP A 405 -2.02 33.34 -5.67
N ARG A 406 -2.36 32.84 -4.47
CA ARG A 406 -1.46 32.11 -3.58
C ARG A 406 -1.69 30.60 -3.57
N GLY A 407 -2.63 30.10 -4.38
CA GLY A 407 -2.89 28.67 -4.53
C GLY A 407 -4.02 28.10 -3.69
N HIS A 408 -4.77 28.91 -2.93
CA HIS A 408 -5.99 28.42 -2.27
C HIS A 408 -7.08 28.11 -3.31
N ALA A 409 -7.63 26.90 -3.24
CA ALA A 409 -8.64 26.41 -4.15
C ALA A 409 -9.80 25.73 -3.42
N ILE A 410 -10.95 25.71 -4.08
CA ILE A 410 -12.08 24.83 -3.79
C ILE A 410 -11.95 23.65 -4.76
N HIS A 411 -11.95 22.41 -4.28
CA HIS A 411 -11.78 21.24 -5.14
C HIS A 411 -12.35 19.97 -4.50
N GLY A 412 -12.49 18.92 -5.31
CA GLY A 412 -12.88 17.60 -4.82
C GLY A 412 -11.73 16.94 -4.03
N ALA A 413 -12.05 16.30 -2.91
CA ALA A 413 -11.07 15.55 -2.12
C ALA A 413 -11.44 14.07 -2.08
N TYR A 414 -10.77 13.25 -2.91
CA TYR A 414 -11.01 11.80 -2.95
C TYR A 414 -10.30 11.04 -1.82
N TRP A 415 -9.31 11.67 -1.17
CA TRP A 415 -8.43 11.05 -0.18
C TRP A 415 -8.98 11.12 1.25
N HIS A 416 -10.06 11.87 1.50
CA HIS A 416 -10.76 11.89 2.78
C HIS A 416 -12.24 12.25 2.61
N ASP A 417 -13.03 11.95 3.63
CA ASP A 417 -14.46 12.24 3.75
C ASP A 417 -14.81 12.99 5.04
N ASN A 418 -13.80 13.48 5.78
CA ASN A 418 -13.96 14.16 7.08
C ASN A 418 -14.50 15.61 6.98
N PHE A 419 -15.51 15.81 6.13
CA PHE A 419 -16.21 17.08 5.93
C PHE A 419 -16.96 17.47 7.20
N GLY A 420 -16.95 18.76 7.54
CA GLY A 420 -17.35 19.25 8.85
C GLY A 420 -16.17 19.40 9.83
N ASN A 421 -14.96 19.01 9.42
CA ASN A 421 -13.73 19.18 10.20
C ASN A 421 -12.60 19.75 9.33
N ARG A 422 -11.70 20.52 9.94
CA ARG A 422 -10.52 21.10 9.27
C ARG A 422 -9.48 20.02 8.95
N MET A 423 -9.06 19.93 7.69
CA MET A 423 -8.17 18.86 7.20
C MET A 423 -7.09 19.33 6.23
N SER A 424 -7.29 20.45 5.53
CA SER A 424 -6.47 20.81 4.38
C SER A 424 -5.28 21.70 4.75
N HIS A 425 -4.38 21.92 3.79
CA HIS A 425 -3.32 22.93 3.85
C HIS A 425 -3.77 24.34 3.39
N GLY A 426 -5.06 24.65 3.56
CA GLY A 426 -5.66 25.96 3.26
C GLY A 426 -6.73 25.93 2.16
N CYS A 427 -6.80 24.86 1.37
CA CYS A 427 -7.87 24.64 0.40
C CYS A 427 -9.22 24.33 1.07
N ILE A 428 -10.31 24.43 0.32
CA ILE A 428 -11.65 24.03 0.74
C ILE A 428 -11.97 22.72 0.04
N ASN A 429 -11.99 21.64 0.80
CA ASN A 429 -12.19 20.29 0.30
C ASN A 429 -13.70 19.99 0.28
N LEU A 430 -14.17 19.54 -0.88
CA LEU A 430 -15.56 19.18 -1.14
C LEU A 430 -15.72 17.67 -1.38
N PRO A 431 -16.90 17.11 -1.07
CA PRO A 431 -17.33 15.85 -1.66
C PRO A 431 -17.22 15.90 -3.20
N LEU A 432 -16.86 14.79 -3.84
CA LEU A 432 -16.55 14.78 -5.28
C LEU A 432 -17.74 15.19 -6.15
N ASP A 433 -18.94 14.75 -5.81
CA ASP A 433 -20.17 15.09 -6.53
C ASP A 433 -20.53 16.57 -6.37
N VAL A 434 -20.32 17.13 -5.17
CA VAL A 434 -20.50 18.55 -4.90
C VAL A 434 -19.44 19.37 -5.63
N ALA A 435 -18.20 18.90 -5.68
CA ALA A 435 -17.13 19.54 -6.43
C ALA A 435 -17.45 19.60 -7.92
N ASP A 436 -17.87 18.48 -8.52
CA ASP A 436 -18.27 18.40 -9.93
C ASP A 436 -19.45 19.34 -10.23
N PHE A 437 -20.50 19.31 -9.41
CA PHE A 437 -21.64 20.21 -9.56
C PHE A 437 -21.24 21.68 -9.45
N ILE A 438 -20.51 22.07 -8.40
CA ILE A 438 -20.10 23.46 -8.19
C ILE A 438 -19.14 23.88 -9.29
N TYR A 439 -18.25 23.00 -9.75
CA TYR A 439 -17.38 23.27 -10.88
C TYR A 439 -18.23 23.58 -12.11
N GLU A 440 -19.20 22.77 -12.51
CA GLU A 440 -20.00 23.09 -13.69
C GLU A 440 -20.91 24.33 -13.51
N TRP A 441 -21.47 24.52 -12.31
CA TRP A 441 -22.38 25.63 -12.01
C TRP A 441 -21.68 26.99 -11.87
N ALA A 442 -20.48 27.01 -11.28
CA ALA A 442 -19.69 28.20 -11.03
C ALA A 442 -18.95 28.68 -12.29
N SER A 443 -19.12 29.96 -12.61
CA SER A 443 -18.28 30.63 -13.62
C SER A 443 -16.99 31.16 -12.99
N VAL A 444 -15.94 31.32 -13.80
CA VAL A 444 -14.81 32.17 -13.38
C VAL A 444 -15.35 33.57 -13.10
N GLY A 445 -14.97 34.15 -11.96
CA GLY A 445 -15.40 35.45 -11.49
C GLY A 445 -16.60 35.43 -10.54
N ILE A 446 -17.15 34.26 -10.18
CA ILE A 446 -18.17 34.21 -9.11
C ILE A 446 -17.56 34.62 -7.76
N ARG A 447 -18.37 35.25 -6.93
CA ARG A 447 -17.98 35.69 -5.59
C ARG A 447 -17.90 34.50 -4.63
N VAL A 448 -16.89 34.52 -3.77
CA VAL A 448 -16.65 33.54 -2.70
C VAL A 448 -16.48 34.32 -1.40
N GLU A 449 -17.41 34.19 -0.47
CA GLU A 449 -17.38 34.85 0.83
C GLU A 449 -16.97 33.84 1.91
N ILE A 450 -15.91 34.14 2.66
CA ILE A 450 -15.35 33.23 3.67
C ILE A 450 -15.34 33.93 5.03
N HIS A 451 -15.99 33.34 6.03
CA HIS A 451 -16.07 33.88 7.40
C HIS A 451 -15.97 32.78 8.46
N ASP A 452 -15.80 33.18 9.72
CA ASP A 452 -15.78 32.30 10.89
C ASP A 452 -17.18 31.98 11.44
#